data_AF-R9H7S3-F1
#
_entry.id   AF-R9H7S3-F1
#
_cell.length_a   1.000
_cell.length_b   1.000
_cell.length_c   1.000
_cell.angle_alpha   90.00
_cell.angle_beta   90.00
_cell.angle_gamma   90.00
#
_symmetry.space_group_name_H-M   'P 1'
#
loop_
_entity.id
_entity.type
_entity.pdbx_description
1 polymer ?
#
loop_
_entity_poly.entity_id
_entity_poly.type
_entity_poly.pdbx_seq_one_letter_code
_entity_poly.pdbx_strand_id
1 'polypeptide(L)'
;MAWLLIRNSAQANVDSWTTGDLRFDNKTLKEMAKVIERRYDVKIRIMDSSLVEEYFTCHFRKDLTIAQAMELLKETRRVDYRIEKKTVYLYKK
;
A
#
# COMPACT_ATOMS: atom_id res chain seq x y z
N MET A 1 -27.87 -19.89 43.57
CA MET A 1 -26.71 -19.15 43.06
C MET A 1 -26.25 -19.81 41.75
N ALA A 2 -26.98 -19.54 40.68
CA ALA A 2 -26.70 -20.03 39.34
C ALA A 2 -25.67 -19.09 38.65
N TRP A 3 -24.88 -19.43 37.62
CA TRP A 3 -25.11 -20.28 36.45
C TRP A 3 -23.79 -20.65 35.72
N LEU A 4 -23.82 -21.81 35.04
CA LEU A 4 -23.28 -22.13 33.69
C LEU A 4 -21.84 -21.79 33.28
N LEU A 5 -21.12 -22.87 32.93
CA LEU A 5 -20.07 -22.88 31.91
C LEU A 5 -20.63 -22.37 30.57
N ILE A 6 -20.11 -21.25 30.06
CA ILE A 6 -20.33 -20.79 28.69
C ILE A 6 -19.00 -20.79 27.94
N ARG A 7 -19.11 -21.29 26.72
CA ARG A 7 -18.09 -21.81 25.81
C ARG A 7 -17.06 -20.77 25.35
N ASN A 8 -15.89 -21.32 25.00
CA ASN A 8 -14.88 -20.81 24.08
C ASN A 8 -15.42 -19.82 23.03
N SER A 9 -14.91 -18.60 23.08
CA SER A 9 -14.71 -17.75 21.91
C SER A 9 -13.57 -16.79 22.20
N ALA A 10 -12.34 -17.30 22.25
CA ALA A 10 -11.20 -16.42 21.99
C ALA A 10 -11.37 -15.95 20.55
N GLN A 11 -11.77 -14.69 20.41
CA GLN A 11 -11.96 -13.98 19.17
C GLN A 11 -10.66 -14.10 18.37
N ALA A 12 -10.58 -15.10 17.49
CA ALA A 12 -9.67 -15.08 16.36
C ALA A 12 -10.15 -13.91 15.52
N ASN A 13 -9.61 -12.73 15.83
CA ASN A 13 -9.89 -11.54 15.05
C ASN A 13 -9.36 -11.86 13.67
N VAL A 14 -10.33 -12.01 12.78
CA VAL A 14 -10.23 -12.52 11.42
C VAL A 14 -9.08 -11.83 10.72
N ASP A 15 -7.93 -12.50 10.68
CA ASP A 15 -6.94 -12.27 9.65
C ASP A 15 -7.72 -12.29 8.34
N SER A 16 -7.87 -11.12 7.73
CA SER A 16 -8.51 -10.95 6.41
C SER A 16 -7.42 -11.05 5.33
N TRP A 17 -6.48 -11.96 5.53
CA TRP A 17 -5.21 -12.19 4.83
C TRP A 17 -5.28 -12.80 3.42
N THR A 18 -6.43 -12.97 2.79
CA THR A 18 -6.46 -13.49 1.41
C THR A 18 -7.54 -12.83 0.56
N THR A 19 -7.29 -11.59 0.11
CA THR A 19 -8.19 -10.96 -0.88
C THR A 19 -7.53 -9.98 -1.86
N GLY A 20 -6.27 -10.20 -2.28
CA GLY A 20 -5.67 -9.48 -3.42
C GLY A 20 -5.17 -8.05 -3.13
N ASP A 21 -5.07 -7.69 -1.86
CA ASP A 21 -4.48 -6.45 -1.39
C ASP A 21 -2.95 -6.45 -1.62
N LEU A 22 -2.38 -5.26 -1.82
CA LEU A 22 -0.93 -5.07 -1.82
C LEU A 22 -0.50 -4.62 -0.43
N ARG A 23 0.30 -5.45 0.22
CA ARG A 23 0.92 -5.11 1.50
C ARG A 23 2.42 -4.95 1.31
N PHE A 24 2.93 -3.81 1.74
CA PHE A 24 4.34 -3.47 1.72
C PHE A 24 4.77 -3.23 3.16
N ASP A 25 5.60 -4.12 3.68
CA ASP A 25 6.17 -3.99 5.03
C ASP A 25 7.67 -3.68 4.87
N ASN A 26 8.07 -2.46 5.24
CA ASN A 26 9.45 -1.97 5.14
C ASN A 26 10.09 -2.25 3.76
N LYS A 27 9.43 -1.79 2.70
CA LYS A 27 9.89 -1.95 1.31
C LYS A 27 10.39 -0.65 0.73
N THR A 28 11.40 -0.74 -0.14
CA THR A 28 11.90 0.45 -0.84
C THR A 28 10.86 0.95 -1.84
N LEU A 29 10.83 2.26 -2.10
CA LEU A 29 9.95 2.82 -3.11
C LEU A 29 10.17 2.18 -4.49
N LYS A 30 11.42 1.81 -4.81
CA LYS A 30 11.77 1.06 -6.03
C LYS A 30 11.08 -0.29 -6.12
N GLU A 31 11.06 -1.06 -5.04
CA GLU A 31 10.36 -2.35 -5.01
C GLU A 31 8.85 -2.16 -5.12
N MET A 32 8.30 -1.21 -4.37
CA MET A 32 6.88 -0.88 -4.42
C MET A 32 6.45 -0.46 -5.83
N ALA A 33 7.23 0.42 -6.48
CA ALA A 33 6.95 0.90 -7.82
C ALA A 33 6.77 -0.26 -8.81
N LYS A 34 7.68 -1.25 -8.82
CA LYS A 34 7.58 -2.41 -9.72
C LYS A 34 6.30 -3.22 -9.51
N VAL A 35 5.83 -3.33 -8.27
CA VAL A 35 4.60 -4.06 -7.95
C VAL A 35 3.38 -3.28 -8.39
N ILE A 36 3.36 -1.97 -8.14
CA ILE A 36 2.26 -1.07 -8.53
C ILE A 36 2.17 -0.96 -10.06
N GLU A 37 3.30 -0.86 -10.78
CA GLU A 37 3.35 -0.87 -12.25
C GLU A 37 2.61 -2.09 -12.83
N ARG A 38 2.93 -3.29 -12.32
CA ARG A 38 2.31 -4.54 -12.77
C ARG A 38 0.84 -4.64 -12.40
N ARG A 39 0.46 -4.16 -11.21
CA ARG A 39 -0.92 -4.25 -10.71
C ARG A 39 -1.89 -3.38 -11.49
N TYR A 40 -1.43 -2.20 -11.90
CA TYR A 40 -2.26 -1.16 -12.50
C TYR A 40 -2.01 -0.94 -13.99
N ASP A 41 -1.08 -1.69 -14.60
CA ASP A 41 -0.66 -1.52 -16.00
C ASP A 41 -0.22 -0.07 -16.29
N VAL A 42 0.64 0.47 -15.42
CA VAL A 42 1.21 1.82 -15.51
C VAL A 42 2.74 1.77 -15.48
N LYS A 43 3.38 2.85 -15.91
CA LYS A 43 4.82 3.09 -15.70
C LYS A 43 5.02 4.04 -14.54
N ILE A 44 5.96 3.76 -13.66
CA ILE A 44 6.33 4.63 -12.55
C ILE A 44 7.73 5.19 -12.80
N ARG A 45 7.85 6.51 -12.74
CA ARG A 45 9.11 7.24 -12.87
C ARG A 45 9.40 7.95 -11.56
N ILE A 46 10.38 7.43 -10.83
CA ILE A 46 10.90 8.09 -9.63
C ILE A 46 11.87 9.16 -10.13
N MET A 47 11.53 10.43 -9.92
CA MET A 47 12.29 11.56 -10.45
C MET A 47 13.47 11.96 -9.55
N ASP A 48 13.42 11.59 -8.28
CA ASP A 48 14.46 11.87 -7.29
C ASP A 48 15.14 10.56 -6.84
N SER A 49 16.47 10.47 -6.99
CA SER A 49 17.23 9.28 -6.62
C SER A 49 17.22 8.98 -5.12
N SER A 50 17.04 10.01 -4.26
CA SER A 50 16.99 9.82 -2.81
C SER A 50 15.74 9.08 -2.33
N LEU A 51 14.66 9.10 -3.13
CA LEU A 51 13.45 8.34 -2.83
C LEU A 51 13.56 6.86 -3.17
N VAL A 52 14.48 6.48 -4.07
CA VAL A 52 14.58 5.11 -4.62
C VAL A 52 14.83 4.08 -3.51
N GLU A 53 15.64 4.45 -2.52
CA GLU A 53 16.06 3.58 -1.40
C GLU A 53 15.31 3.89 -0.10
N GLU A 54 14.32 4.78 -0.14
CA GLU A 54 13.53 5.11 1.04
C GLU A 54 12.51 4.01 1.31
N TYR A 55 12.41 3.63 2.59
CA TYR A 55 11.56 2.54 3.05
C TYR A 55 10.18 3.03 3.48
N PHE A 56 9.16 2.29 3.05
CA PHE A 56 7.77 2.56 3.35
C PHE A 56 7.07 1.30 3.85
N THR A 57 6.09 1.53 4.73
CA THR A 57 5.12 0.51 5.14
C THR A 57 3.74 1.01 4.75
N CYS A 58 3.11 0.32 3.80
CA CYS A 58 1.82 0.73 3.23
C CYS A 58 0.95 -0.48 2.95
N HIS A 59 -0.36 -0.30 3.06
CA HIS A 59 -1.35 -1.30 2.69
C HIS A 59 -2.34 -0.68 1.70
N PHE A 60 -2.38 -1.24 0.50
CA PHE A 60 -3.35 -0.86 -0.52
C PHE A 60 -4.37 -1.97 -0.68
N ARG A 61 -5.63 -1.63 -0.48
CA ARG A 61 -6.73 -2.55 -0.75
C ARG A 61 -6.86 -2.84 -2.24
N LYS A 62 -7.31 -4.04 -2.60
CA LYS A 62 -7.44 -4.50 -3.99
C LYS A 62 -8.34 -3.64 -4.88
N ASP A 63 -9.27 -2.90 -4.28
CA ASP A 63 -10.30 -2.10 -4.93
C ASP A 63 -9.86 -0.65 -5.17
N LEU A 64 -8.69 -0.25 -4.66
CA LEU A 64 -8.15 1.08 -4.89
C LEU A 64 -7.70 1.23 -6.34
N THR A 65 -8.07 2.35 -6.95
CA THR A 65 -7.50 2.82 -8.21
C THR A 65 -6.06 3.31 -8.01
N ILE A 66 -5.29 3.44 -9.09
CA ILE A 66 -3.93 3.99 -9.03
C ILE A 66 -3.90 5.39 -8.40
N ALA A 67 -4.88 6.25 -8.71
CA ALA A 67 -4.96 7.59 -8.14
C ALA A 67 -5.15 7.56 -6.62
N GLN A 68 -6.03 6.70 -6.11
CA GLN A 68 -6.23 6.52 -4.67
C GLN A 68 -5.00 5.93 -3.99
N ALA A 69 -4.33 4.96 -4.61
CA ALA A 69 -3.09 4.39 -4.07
C ALA A 69 -1.97 5.45 -3.97
N MET A 70 -1.87 6.35 -4.96
CA MET A 70 -0.90 7.45 -4.93
C MET A 70 -1.27 8.53 -3.91
N GLU A 71 -2.56 8.80 -3.70
CA GLU A 71 -3.01 9.71 -2.65
C GLU A 71 -2.62 9.20 -1.25
N LEU A 72 -2.81 7.90 -0.97
CA LEU A 72 -2.34 7.28 0.27
C LEU A 72 -0.82 7.37 0.41
N LEU A 73 -0.07 7.20 -0.68
CA LEU A 73 1.38 7.36 -0.65
C LEU A 73 1.78 8.81 -0.34
N LYS A 74 1.02 9.79 -0.83
CA LYS A 74 1.22 11.23 -0.57
C LYS A 74 0.93 11.62 0.89
N GLU A 75 0.04 10.91 1.58
CA GLU A 75 -0.25 11.12 3.01
C GLU A 75 0.98 10.88 3.90
N THR A 76 1.96 10.10 3.43
CA THR A 76 3.25 9.94 4.12
C THR A 76 4.04 11.24 4.23
N ARG A 77 3.68 12.28 3.46
CA ARG A 77 4.35 13.59 3.34
C ARG A 77 5.80 13.52 2.86
N ARG A 78 6.27 12.36 2.41
CA ARG A 78 7.64 12.15 1.88
C ARG A 78 7.68 12.23 0.36
N VAL A 79 6.55 11.94 -0.27
CA VAL A 79 6.40 11.83 -1.72
C VAL A 79 5.26 12.73 -2.19
N ASP A 80 5.45 13.38 -3.33
CA ASP A 80 4.38 13.93 -4.15
C ASP A 80 4.34 13.20 -5.49
N TYR A 81 3.23 13.30 -6.21
CA TYR A 81 3.04 12.57 -7.45
C TYR A 81 2.28 13.36 -8.51
N ARG A 82 2.50 12.97 -9.77
CA ARG A 82 1.73 13.43 -10.92
C ARG A 82 1.39 12.26 -11.82
N ILE A 83 0.13 12.14 -12.21
CA ILE A 83 -0.31 11.11 -13.15
C ILE A 83 -0.50 11.74 -14.54
N GLU A 84 0.15 11.17 -15.54
CA GLU A 84 -0.05 11.54 -16.94
C GLU A 84 -0.32 10.28 -17.77
N LYS A 85 -1.55 10.14 -18.28
CA LYS A 85 -1.98 8.97 -19.06
C LYS A 85 -1.72 7.68 -18.27
N LYS A 86 -0.77 6.86 -18.72
CA LYS A 86 -0.34 5.60 -18.08
C LYS A 86 1.00 5.72 -17.37
N THR A 87 1.49 6.93 -17.11
CA THR A 87 2.74 7.17 -16.41
C THR A 87 2.48 7.94 -15.12
N VAL A 88 3.03 7.45 -14.02
CA VAL A 88 3.04 8.13 -12.72
C VAL A 88 4.46 8.63 -12.46
N TYR A 89 4.60 9.91 -12.17
CA TYR A 89 5.86 10.53 -11.77
C TYR A 89 5.83 10.75 -10.26
N LEU A 90 6.88 10.31 -9.58
CA LEU A 90 7.05 10.47 -8.13
C LEU A 90 8.17 11.47 -7.86
N TYR A 91 7.89 12.46 -7.02
CA TYR A 91 8.77 13.54 -6.65
C TYR A 91 8.96 13.54 -5.13
N LYS A 92 10.13 13.99 -4.69
CA LYS A 92 10.34 14.26 -3.27
C LYS A 92 9.55 15.50 -2.88
N LYS A 93 8.89 15.41 -1.74
CA LYS A 93 8.16 16.54 -1.16
C LYS A 93 9.09 17.47 -0.37
#